data_AF-Q4PMQ6-F1
#
_entry.id   AF-Q4PMQ6-F1
#
_cell.length_a   1.000
_cell.length_b   1.000
_cell.length_c   1.000
_cell.angle_alpha   90.00
_cell.angle_beta   90.00
_cell.angle_gamma   90.00
#
_symmetry.space_group_name_H-M   'P 1'
#
loop_
_entity.id
_entity.type
_entity.pdbx_description
1 polymer ?
#
loop_
_entity_poly.entity_id
_entity_poly.type
_entity_poly.pdbx_seq_one_letter_code
_entity_poly.pdbx_strand_id
1 'polypeptide(L)'
;MKATFAVLCFLVAVAYALKPLTTPRPVIIDEGALNPRCVAPLDKCPGNVKIIYYYNRTSGCQQMHRGNCSDNGNYPTLQECQEYCLPAPGKQVRLA
;
A
#
# COMPACT_ATOMS: atom_id res chain seq x y z
N MET A 1 4.73 -51.67 -19.87
CA MET A 1 5.73 -50.92 -19.07
C MET A 1 6.30 -49.71 -19.81
N LYS A 2 6.77 -49.80 -21.07
CA LYS A 2 7.34 -48.63 -21.81
C LYS A 2 6.35 -47.47 -22.08
N ALA A 3 5.09 -47.79 -22.41
CA ALA A 3 4.07 -46.77 -22.69
C ALA A 3 3.75 -45.90 -21.46
N THR A 4 3.78 -46.49 -20.26
CA THR A 4 3.49 -45.81 -18.99
C THR A 4 4.55 -44.77 -18.65
N PHE A 5 5.84 -45.08 -18.89
CA PHE A 5 6.93 -44.13 -18.70
C PHE A 5 6.85 -42.94 -19.67
N ALA A 6 6.50 -43.20 -20.93
CA ALA A 6 6.33 -42.14 -21.92
C ALA A 6 5.20 -41.18 -21.52
N VAL A 7 4.04 -41.71 -21.11
CA VAL A 7 2.91 -40.89 -20.64
C VAL A 7 3.30 -40.06 -19.43
N LEU A 8 4.02 -40.64 -18.46
CA LEU A 8 4.53 -39.90 -17.30
C LEU A 8 5.47 -38.76 -17.70
N CYS A 9 6.43 -39.02 -18.60
CA CYS A 9 7.34 -37.99 -19.09
C CYS A 9 6.61 -36.86 -19.82
N PHE A 10 5.60 -37.19 -20.63
CA PHE A 10 4.78 -36.19 -21.31
C PHE A 10 3.97 -35.34 -20.32
N LEU A 11 3.32 -35.95 -19.33
CA LEU A 11 2.57 -35.20 -18.32
C LEU A 11 3.47 -34.26 -17.49
N VAL A 12 4.68 -34.72 -17.15
CA VAL A 12 5.66 -33.90 -16.44
C VAL A 12 6.13 -32.74 -17.31
N ALA A 13 6.48 -32.99 -18.58
CA ALA A 13 6.90 -31.95 -19.52
C ALA A 13 5.81 -30.88 -19.74
N VAL A 14 4.55 -31.32 -19.89
CA VAL A 14 3.39 -30.42 -20.01
C VAL A 14 3.21 -29.60 -18.73
N ALA A 15 3.32 -30.21 -17.54
CA ALA A 15 3.23 -29.49 -16.27
C ALA A 15 4.33 -28.43 -16.10
N TYR A 16 5.55 -28.69 -16.57
CA TYR A 16 6.64 -27.69 -16.56
C TYR A 16 6.42 -26.57 -17.58
N ALA A 17 5.92 -26.88 -18.77
CA ALA A 17 5.64 -25.90 -19.82
C ALA A 17 4.41 -25.02 -19.51
N LEU A 18 3.45 -25.55 -18.75
CA LEU A 18 2.24 -24.84 -18.32
C LEU A 18 2.42 -24.11 -16.98
N LYS A 19 3.60 -24.16 -16.34
CA LYS A 19 3.83 -23.31 -15.16
C LYS A 19 3.69 -21.86 -15.61
N PRO A 20 2.72 -21.09 -15.10
CA PRO A 20 2.65 -19.68 -15.41
C PRO A 20 3.97 -19.06 -14.94
N LEU A 21 4.61 -18.29 -15.81
CA LEU A 21 5.68 -17.39 -15.40
C LEU A 21 5.06 -16.44 -14.37
N THR A 22 5.24 -16.74 -13.08
CA THR A 22 4.97 -15.78 -12.02
C THR A 22 6.13 -14.79 -12.03
N THR A 23 6.27 -14.02 -13.11
CA THR A 23 7.06 -12.79 -13.07
C THR A 23 6.38 -11.90 -12.04
N PRO A 24 7.05 -11.51 -10.95
CA PRO A 24 6.52 -10.51 -10.04
C PRO A 24 6.10 -9.31 -10.89
N ARG A 25 4.84 -8.85 -10.75
CA ARG A 25 4.44 -7.62 -11.45
C ARG A 25 5.45 -6.54 -11.07
N PRO A 26 5.98 -5.78 -12.04
CA PRO A 26 6.90 -4.71 -11.75
C PRO A 26 6.22 -3.76 -10.78
N VAL A 27 6.84 -3.65 -9.62
CA VAL A 27 6.45 -2.73 -8.58
C VAL A 27 6.73 -1.33 -9.10
N ILE A 28 5.69 -0.57 -9.43
CA ILE A 28 5.82 0.85 -9.67
C ILE A 28 5.68 1.54 -8.32
N ILE A 29 6.79 2.08 -7.80
CA ILE A 29 6.80 3.01 -6.67
C ILE A 29 6.52 4.39 -7.29
N ASP A 30 5.42 5.04 -6.94
CA ASP A 30 5.20 6.44 -7.31
C ASP A 30 5.93 7.34 -6.29
N GLU A 31 7.05 7.90 -6.74
CA GLU A 31 7.90 8.82 -5.96
C GLU A 31 7.29 10.23 -5.84
N GLY A 32 6.03 10.39 -6.25
CA GLY A 32 5.29 11.64 -6.21
C GLY A 32 5.02 12.20 -4.81
N ALA A 33 4.69 13.49 -4.78
CA ALA A 33 4.30 14.17 -3.56
C ALA A 33 2.95 13.64 -3.03
N LEU A 34 2.90 13.36 -1.73
CA LEU A 34 1.68 12.92 -1.07
C LEU A 34 0.64 14.05 -1.04
N ASN A 35 -0.65 13.69 -1.08
CA ASN A 35 -1.74 14.63 -0.77
C ASN A 35 -1.42 15.40 0.52
N PRO A 36 -1.42 16.75 0.52
CA PRO A 36 -1.11 17.54 1.71
C PRO A 36 -1.91 17.15 2.95
N ARG A 37 -3.18 16.75 2.79
CA ARG A 37 -4.05 16.29 3.91
C ARG A 37 -3.58 15.00 4.57
N CYS A 38 -2.74 14.22 3.89
CA CYS A 38 -2.14 12.99 4.42
C CYS A 38 -0.80 13.24 5.11
N VAL A 39 -0.21 14.43 4.99
CA VAL A 39 1.08 14.77 5.59
C VAL A 39 0.88 15.26 7.03
N ALA A 40 1.73 14.78 7.94
CA ALA A 40 1.80 15.31 9.30
C ALA A 40 2.10 16.82 9.28
N PRO A 41 1.34 17.66 9.99
CA PRO A 41 1.63 19.08 10.08
C PRO A 41 3.02 19.34 10.65
N LEU A 42 3.74 20.31 10.07
CA LEU A 42 5.13 20.62 10.45
C LEU A 42 5.22 21.41 11.76
N ASP A 43 4.16 22.12 12.13
CA ASP A 43 4.09 22.88 13.35
C ASP A 43 3.96 21.97 14.58
N LYS A 44 4.75 22.27 15.61
CA LYS A 44 4.55 21.65 16.94
C LYS A 44 3.43 22.40 17.64
N CYS A 45 2.21 21.90 17.48
CA CYS A 45 1.04 22.40 18.18
C CYS A 45 0.43 21.32 19.09
N PRO A 46 1.07 21.06 20.25
CA PRO A 46 0.56 20.11 21.22
C PRO A 46 -0.73 20.62 21.87
N GLY A 47 -1.60 19.69 22.26
CA GLY A 47 -2.86 19.98 22.94
C GLY A 47 -3.87 18.87 22.68
N ASN A 48 -5.01 18.91 23.37
CA ASN A 48 -6.04 17.86 23.32
C ASN A 48 -7.37 18.36 22.74
N VAL A 49 -7.32 19.35 21.86
CA VAL A 49 -8.52 19.99 21.28
C VAL A 49 -9.12 19.12 20.18
N LYS A 50 -8.27 18.50 19.35
CA LYS A 50 -8.70 17.60 18.27
C LYS A 50 -7.74 16.44 18.11
N ILE A 51 -8.27 15.32 17.64
CA ILE A 51 -7.49 14.17 17.15
C ILE A 51 -7.55 14.22 15.62
N ILE A 52 -6.40 14.06 14.99
CA ILE A 52 -6.29 13.99 13.53
C ILE A 52 -5.55 12.72 13.10
N TYR A 53 -5.80 12.29 11.88
CA TYR A 53 -5.15 11.16 11.24
C TYR A 53 -4.34 11.60 10.03
N TYR A 54 -3.10 11.12 9.96
CA TYR A 54 -2.15 11.39 8.89
C TYR A 54 -1.46 10.09 8.47
N TYR A 55 -0.86 10.08 7.29
CA TYR A 55 -0.18 8.91 6.74
C TYR A 55 1.32 8.93 7.02
N ASN A 56 1.79 7.94 7.77
CA ASN A 56 3.19 7.62 7.93
C ASN A 56 3.60 6.54 6.91
N ARG A 57 4.68 6.77 6.16
CA ARG A 57 5.13 5.84 5.11
C ARG A 57 5.56 4.47 5.66
N THR A 58 6.04 4.42 6.90
CA THR A 58 6.51 3.19 7.56
C THR A 58 5.38 2.48 8.30
N SER A 59 4.49 3.22 8.96
CA SER A 59 3.47 2.66 9.85
C SER A 59 2.01 2.86 9.40
N GLY A 60 1.78 3.39 8.20
CA GLY A 60 0.44 3.66 7.67
C GLY A 60 -0.24 4.85 8.35
N CYS A 61 -1.58 4.86 8.40
CA CYS A 61 -2.33 5.91 9.07
C CYS A 61 -2.10 5.91 10.58
N GLN A 62 -1.71 7.06 11.13
CA GLN A 62 -1.40 7.29 12.54
C GLN A 62 -2.26 8.43 13.07
N GLN A 63 -2.55 8.42 14.37
CA GLN A 63 -3.28 9.48 15.05
C GLN A 63 -2.35 10.43 15.81
N MET A 64 -2.75 11.70 15.95
CA MET A 64 -2.10 12.65 16.86
C MET A 64 -3.10 13.62 17.49
N HIS A 65 -2.83 14.02 18.74
CA HIS A 65 -3.57 15.07 19.43
C HIS A 65 -3.00 16.45 19.06
N ARG A 66 -3.88 17.41 18.81
CA ARG A 66 -3.52 18.78 18.43
C ARG A 66 -4.23 19.81 19.30
N GLY A 67 -3.56 20.93 19.52
CA GLY A 67 -4.15 22.14 20.08
C GLY A 67 -5.01 22.92 19.09
N ASN A 68 -5.33 24.17 19.43
CA ASN A 68 -6.12 25.07 18.59
C ASN A 68 -5.23 25.84 17.61
N CYS A 69 -4.81 25.17 16.55
CA CYS A 69 -3.92 25.69 15.51
C CYS A 69 -4.37 25.23 14.12
N SER A 70 -3.80 25.87 13.12
CA SER A 70 -3.95 25.50 11.72
C SER A 70 -3.54 24.06 11.49
N ASP A 71 -4.37 23.33 10.75
CA ASP A 71 -4.01 22.06 10.15
C ASP A 71 -4.09 22.20 8.62
N ASN A 72 -3.55 21.22 7.91
CA ASN A 72 -3.64 21.13 6.47
C ASN A 72 -4.88 20.32 6.04
N GLY A 73 -5.92 20.25 6.89
CA GLY A 73 -7.12 19.48 6.65
C GLY A 73 -6.96 17.98 6.84
N ASN A 74 -6.09 17.53 7.76
CA ASN A 74 -5.97 16.11 8.08
C ASN A 74 -7.32 15.46 8.42
N TYR A 75 -7.41 14.16 8.23
CA TYR A 75 -8.68 13.44 8.36
C TYR A 75 -9.08 13.29 9.83
N PRO A 76 -10.36 13.49 10.19
CA PRO A 76 -10.83 13.29 11.56
C PRO A 76 -10.97 11.82 11.95
N THR A 77 -10.94 10.88 10.98
CA THR A 77 -11.07 9.44 11.24
C THR A 77 -9.97 8.60 10.60
N LEU A 78 -9.71 7.43 11.20
CA LEU A 78 -8.80 6.43 10.65
C LEU A 78 -9.26 5.94 9.27
N GLN A 79 -10.57 5.73 9.11
CA GLN A 79 -11.15 5.23 7.86
C GLN A 79 -10.92 6.20 6.71
N GLU A 80 -11.18 7.49 6.89
CA GLU A 80 -10.94 8.48 5.83
C GLU A 80 -9.44 8.59 5.51
N CYS A 81 -8.55 8.52 6.50
CA CYS A 81 -7.12 8.46 6.20
C CYS A 81 -6.78 7.21 5.36
N GLN A 82 -7.31 6.03 5.73
CA GLN A 82 -7.06 4.80 4.98
C GLN A 82 -7.64 4.85 3.56
N GLU A 83 -8.78 5.51 3.37
CA GLU A 83 -9.45 5.64 2.07
C GLU A 83 -8.72 6.63 1.16
N TYR A 84 -8.31 7.77 1.68
CA TYR A 84 -7.79 8.87 0.86
C TYR A 84 -6.26 8.99 0.84
N CYS A 85 -5.56 8.28 1.74
CA CYS A 85 -4.10 8.22 1.77
C CYS A 85 -3.54 6.87 1.33
N LEU A 86 -4.38 5.92 0.88
CA LEU A 86 -3.94 4.65 0.30
C LEU A 86 -4.51 4.40 -1.11
N PRO A 87 -3.70 3.83 -2.02
CA PRO A 87 -2.26 3.92 -1.96
C PRO A 87 -1.89 5.40 -2.14
N ALA A 88 -1.26 5.98 -1.12
CA ALA A 88 -0.36 7.11 -1.30
C ALA A 88 0.53 6.83 -2.51
N PRO A 89 1.11 7.85 -3.17
CA PRO A 89 2.14 7.64 -4.20
C PRO A 89 3.12 6.49 -3.89
N GLY A 90 3.45 6.23 -2.62
CA GLY A 90 4.32 5.13 -2.23
C GLY A 90 3.77 3.69 -2.06
N LYS A 91 2.52 3.30 -2.42
CA LYS A 91 2.13 1.87 -2.34
C LYS A 91 1.66 1.29 -3.67
N GLN A 92 2.53 0.45 -4.23
CA GLN A 92 2.35 -0.42 -5.38
C GLN A 92 0.88 -0.71 -5.70
N VAL A 93 0.40 -0.14 -6.81
CA VAL A 93 -0.82 -0.62 -7.43
C VAL A 93 -0.51 -2.01 -7.96
N ARG A 94 -1.00 -3.05 -7.29
CA ARG A 94 -1.12 -4.37 -7.90
C ARG A 94 -2.13 -4.20 -9.03
N LEU A 95 -1.63 -3.94 -10.23
CA LEU A 95 -2.46 -3.97 -11.44
C LEU A 95 -3.21 -5.32 -11.42
N ALA A 96 -4.52 -5.29 -11.67
CA ALA A 96 -5.31 -6.50 -11.91
C ALA A 96 -5.02 -7.03 -13.31
#